data_AF-A0A0L8HRV3-F1
#
_entry.id   AF-A0A0L8HRV3-F1
#
_cell.length_a   1.000
_cell.length_b   1.000
_cell.length_c   1.000
_cell.angle_alpha   90.00
_cell.angle_beta   90.00
_cell.angle_gamma   90.00
#
_symmetry.space_group_name_H-M   'P 1'
#
loop_
_entity.id
_entity.type
_entity.pdbx_description
1 polymer ?
#
loop_
_entity_poly.entity_id
_entity_poly.type
_entity_poly.pdbx_seq_one_letter_code
_entity_poly.pdbx_strand_id
1 'polypeptide(L)'
;NVAVEDEYTTRLKQLTKKIQSLRKKIKLFEENFEREHGYRPSQSDKTAKAEIKKYMADLAKARKEIKKLKEEAEMSSRSRHGSGASSGGSESPTTVPTMEQTLESIIKKLKEKRRDARRPEELELMSRDEIQEEKLAIQKSLLHFEGIHGRPSSKISKDLMRPLYNHYRLVKRMLAKPASPRDTTELQTVPEDQPFELTAGVSTSARPLWKKTVHVPTAEMEDDENFDTVADFSVTRDLVLTRDTIKVSSAATSAGSGSPKSRLMSTGESSINQEATLHEMTIPQLQEELTKTRVEKRKLRKILRDFENEFLSQNGRKVQKEDKIPLQEDYQEYKQVKARLRLLEALLSKYQQQKL
;
A
#
# COMPACT_ATOMS: atom_id res chain seq x y z
N ASN A 1 -20.52 34.05 -21.19
CA ASN A 1 -20.14 32.74 -20.60
C ASN A 1 -20.69 31.58 -21.38
N VAL A 2 -21.99 31.51 -21.62
CA VAL A 2 -22.63 30.43 -22.41
C VAL A 2 -21.97 30.26 -23.80
N ALA A 3 -21.77 31.35 -24.55
CA ALA A 3 -21.14 31.28 -25.87
C ALA A 3 -19.69 30.74 -25.89
N VAL A 4 -18.90 30.99 -24.83
CA VAL A 4 -17.50 30.52 -24.72
C VAL A 4 -17.47 29.03 -24.35
N GLU A 5 -18.41 28.58 -23.53
CA GLU A 5 -18.56 27.17 -23.19
C GLU A 5 -19.09 26.34 -24.38
N ASP A 6 -19.98 26.92 -25.19
CA ASP A 6 -20.46 26.30 -26.44
C ASP A 6 -19.35 26.15 -27.47
N GLU A 7 -18.45 27.14 -27.60
CA GLU A 7 -17.29 27.07 -28.49
C GLU A 7 -16.27 26.03 -28.00
N TYR A 8 -15.97 26.00 -26.71
CA TYR A 8 -15.08 24.99 -26.10
C TYR A 8 -15.60 23.56 -26.31
N THR A 9 -16.88 23.31 -26.01
CA THR A 9 -17.47 21.99 -26.15
C THR A 9 -17.51 21.56 -27.62
N THR A 10 -17.78 22.48 -28.54
CA THR A 10 -17.76 22.23 -29.98
C THR A 10 -16.35 21.87 -30.46
N ARG A 11 -15.33 22.64 -30.08
CA ARG A 11 -13.93 22.37 -30.42
C ARG A 11 -13.44 21.04 -29.84
N LEU A 12 -13.82 20.73 -28.61
CA LEU A 12 -13.50 19.45 -27.97
C LEU A 12 -14.13 18.26 -28.72
N LYS A 13 -15.39 18.38 -29.14
CA LYS A 13 -16.08 17.38 -29.97
C LYS A 13 -15.38 17.20 -31.32
N GLN A 14 -15.00 18.29 -31.99
CA GLN A 14 -14.28 18.24 -33.28
C GLN A 14 -12.93 17.54 -33.15
N LEU A 15 -12.13 17.89 -32.14
CA LEU A 15 -10.83 17.25 -31.89
C LEU A 15 -10.97 15.77 -31.53
N THR A 16 -11.99 15.41 -30.75
CA THR A 16 -12.27 14.01 -30.39
C THR A 16 -12.62 13.19 -31.64
N LYS A 17 -13.48 13.72 -32.52
CA LYS A 17 -13.81 13.10 -33.82
C LYS A 17 -12.57 12.96 -34.71
N LYS A 18 -11.70 13.98 -34.75
CA LYS A 18 -10.43 13.95 -35.49
C LYS A 18 -9.49 12.86 -34.96
N ILE A 19 -9.38 12.69 -33.65
CA ILE A 19 -8.57 11.60 -33.06
C ILE A 19 -9.14 10.23 -33.46
N GLN A 20 -10.46 10.04 -33.39
CA GLN A 20 -11.09 8.77 -33.77
C GLN A 20 -10.88 8.44 -35.25
N SER A 21 -11.03 9.43 -36.14
CA SER A 21 -10.82 9.23 -37.58
C SER A 21 -9.35 8.92 -37.90
N LEU A 22 -8.39 9.62 -37.29
CA LEU A 22 -6.96 9.36 -37.45
C LEU A 22 -6.57 7.97 -36.93
N ARG A 23 -7.10 7.55 -35.77
CA ARG A 23 -6.91 6.19 -35.25
C ARG A 23 -7.44 5.14 -36.22
N LYS A 24 -8.62 5.35 -36.80
CA LYS A 24 -9.21 4.43 -37.77
C LYS A 24 -8.36 4.31 -39.04
N LYS A 25 -7.85 5.43 -39.56
CA LYS A 25 -6.95 5.45 -40.72
C LYS A 25 -5.63 4.73 -40.46
N ILE A 26 -5.02 4.94 -39.28
CA ILE A 26 -3.80 4.23 -38.88
C ILE A 26 -4.07 2.73 -38.73
N LYS A 27 -5.19 2.35 -38.09
CA LYS A 27 -5.57 0.93 -37.93
C LYS A 27 -5.81 0.23 -39.27
N LEU A 28 -6.50 0.89 -40.20
CA LEU A 28 -6.74 0.35 -41.55
C LEU A 28 -5.42 0.10 -42.28
N PHE A 29 -4.44 0.99 -42.13
CA PHE A 29 -3.10 0.75 -42.67
C PHE A 29 -2.41 -0.43 -41.99
N GLU A 30 -2.49 -0.56 -40.67
CA GLU A 30 -1.93 -1.70 -39.95
C GLU A 30 -2.53 -3.03 -40.45
N GLU A 31 -3.86 -3.09 -40.61
CA GLU A 31 -4.57 -4.28 -41.09
C GLU A 31 -4.27 -4.61 -42.56
N ASN A 32 -4.20 -3.61 -43.44
CA ASN A 32 -3.85 -3.83 -44.85
C ASN A 32 -2.39 -4.27 -44.99
N PHE A 33 -1.48 -3.66 -44.24
CA PHE A 33 -0.07 -4.02 -44.26
C PHE A 33 0.14 -5.46 -43.76
N GLU A 34 -0.53 -5.83 -42.67
CA GLU A 34 -0.46 -7.19 -42.12
C GLU A 34 -1.03 -8.23 -43.09
N ARG A 35 -2.08 -7.88 -43.85
CA ARG A 35 -2.62 -8.75 -44.90
C ARG A 35 -1.68 -8.93 -46.09
N GLU A 36 -0.95 -7.89 -46.48
CA GLU A 36 -0.02 -7.92 -47.62
C GLU A 36 1.32 -8.57 -47.26
N HIS A 37 1.83 -8.32 -46.05
CA HIS A 37 3.20 -8.70 -45.66
C HIS A 37 3.25 -9.87 -44.66
N GLY A 38 2.10 -10.26 -44.09
CA GLY A 38 2.00 -11.37 -43.13
C GLY A 38 2.50 -11.04 -41.72
N TYR A 39 2.88 -9.79 -41.45
CA TYR A 39 3.29 -9.33 -40.12
C TYR A 39 2.79 -7.90 -39.87
N ARG A 40 2.63 -7.57 -38.59
CA ARG A 40 2.15 -6.24 -38.17
C ARG A 40 3.23 -5.17 -38.43
N PRO A 41 2.90 -4.02 -39.05
CA PRO A 41 3.92 -3.03 -39.41
C PRO A 41 4.62 -2.45 -38.18
N SER A 42 5.95 -2.39 -38.28
CA SER A 42 6.82 -1.77 -37.28
C SER A 42 6.73 -0.23 -37.35
N GLN A 43 7.37 0.46 -36.40
CA GLN A 43 7.40 1.92 -36.38
C GLN A 43 8.08 2.50 -37.63
N SER A 44 9.15 1.85 -38.13
CA SER A 44 9.80 2.24 -39.39
C SER A 44 8.84 2.12 -40.57
N ASP A 45 8.09 1.02 -40.67
CA ASP A 45 7.14 0.76 -41.76
C ASP A 45 6.00 1.79 -41.77
N LYS A 46 5.51 2.17 -40.57
CA LYS A 46 4.52 3.25 -40.41
C LYS A 46 5.06 4.60 -40.86
N THR A 47 6.34 4.89 -40.57
CA THR A 47 6.95 6.16 -40.97
C THR A 47 7.42 6.20 -42.42
N ALA A 48 7.58 5.04 -43.07
CA ALA A 48 7.94 4.94 -44.48
C ALA A 48 6.85 5.51 -45.39
N LYS A 49 5.56 5.31 -45.04
CA LYS A 49 4.45 5.97 -45.73
C LYS A 49 4.21 7.37 -45.17
N ALA A 50 4.48 8.40 -45.98
CA ALA A 50 4.34 9.80 -45.60
C ALA A 50 2.95 10.16 -45.05
N GLU A 51 1.89 9.57 -45.60
CA GLU A 51 0.52 9.77 -45.14
C GLU A 51 0.28 9.25 -43.72
N ILE A 52 0.79 8.05 -43.41
CA ILE A 52 0.64 7.44 -42.08
C ILE A 52 1.45 8.21 -41.06
N LYS A 53 2.68 8.61 -41.42
CA LYS A 53 3.50 9.53 -40.62
C LYS A 53 2.76 10.83 -40.31
N LYS A 54 2.08 11.41 -41.30
CA LYS A 54 1.25 12.61 -41.12
C LYS A 54 0.07 12.34 -40.18
N TYR A 55 -0.66 11.22 -40.34
CA TYR A 55 -1.76 10.87 -39.44
C TYR A 55 -1.31 10.66 -38.00
N MET A 56 -0.13 10.05 -37.78
CA MET A 56 0.45 9.90 -36.45
C MET A 56 0.79 11.26 -35.82
N ALA A 57 1.42 12.16 -36.59
CA ALA A 57 1.75 13.51 -36.12
C ALA A 57 0.50 14.33 -35.81
N ASP A 58 -0.52 14.29 -36.67
CA ASP A 58 -1.78 14.99 -36.46
C ASP A 58 -2.57 14.44 -35.27
N LEU A 59 -2.48 13.13 -35.02
CA LEU A 59 -3.09 12.48 -33.86
C LEU A 59 -2.40 12.96 -32.57
N ALA A 60 -1.07 13.06 -32.56
CA ALA A 60 -0.32 13.60 -31.44
C ALA A 60 -0.67 15.07 -31.18
N LYS A 61 -0.76 15.89 -32.24
CA LYS A 61 -1.19 17.31 -32.15
C LYS A 61 -2.60 17.44 -31.60
N ALA A 62 -3.57 16.69 -32.12
CA ALA A 62 -4.96 16.74 -31.65
C ALA A 62 -5.09 16.32 -30.17
N ARG A 63 -4.33 15.30 -29.72
CA ARG A 63 -4.27 14.92 -28.29
C ARG A 63 -3.70 16.05 -27.42
N LYS A 64 -2.63 16.71 -27.88
CA LYS A 64 -2.02 17.84 -27.18
C LYS A 64 -2.98 19.03 -27.10
N GLU A 65 -3.75 19.29 -28.15
CA GLU A 65 -4.74 20.36 -28.18
C GLU A 65 -5.91 20.09 -27.22
N ILE A 66 -6.43 18.87 -27.16
CA ILE A 66 -7.43 18.48 -26.13
C ILE A 66 -6.86 18.68 -24.72
N LYS A 67 -5.60 18.28 -24.47
CA LYS A 67 -4.96 18.46 -23.17
C LYS A 67 -4.86 19.95 -22.80
N LYS A 68 -4.40 20.79 -23.74
CA LYS A 68 -4.31 22.25 -23.56
C LYS A 68 -5.66 22.88 -23.28
N LEU A 69 -6.69 22.54 -24.07
CA LEU A 69 -8.05 23.05 -23.87
C LEU A 69 -8.59 22.69 -22.48
N LYS A 70 -8.35 21.46 -22.02
CA LYS A 70 -8.75 21.03 -20.67
C LYS A 70 -8.02 21.79 -19.57
N GLU A 71 -6.72 22.03 -19.73
CA GLU A 71 -5.91 22.82 -18.79
C GLU A 71 -6.37 24.29 -18.74
N GLU A 72 -6.67 24.89 -19.88
CA GLU A 72 -7.19 26.26 -19.99
C GLU A 72 -8.57 26.41 -19.34
N ALA A 73 -9.46 25.44 -19.54
CA ALA A 73 -10.74 25.39 -18.84
C ALA A 73 -10.57 25.23 -17.32
N GLU A 74 -9.62 24.39 -16.87
CA GLU A 74 -9.36 24.23 -15.43
C GLU A 74 -8.78 25.51 -14.82
N MET A 75 -7.88 26.21 -15.52
CA MET A 75 -7.32 27.49 -15.06
C MET A 75 -8.36 28.62 -15.05
N SER A 76 -9.24 28.68 -16.04
CA SER A 76 -10.35 29.65 -16.07
C SER A 76 -11.38 29.38 -14.96
N SER A 77 -11.68 28.11 -14.68
CA SER A 77 -12.59 27.73 -13.59
C SER A 77 -12.03 28.04 -12.19
N ARG A 78 -10.70 28.05 -12.02
CA ARG A 78 -10.02 28.43 -10.77
C ARG A 78 -10.15 29.92 -10.43
N SER A 79 -10.28 30.80 -11.42
CA SER A 79 -10.45 32.25 -11.19
C SER A 79 -11.88 32.65 -10.83
N ARG A 80 -12.89 31.79 -11.03
CA ARG A 80 -14.31 32.14 -10.86
C ARG A 80 -14.92 31.81 -9.50
N HIS A 81 -14.24 31.03 -8.65
CA HIS A 81 -14.67 30.75 -7.28
C HIS A 81 -13.95 31.62 -6.22
N GLY A 82 -13.35 32.74 -6.64
CA GLY A 82 -12.60 33.66 -5.77
C GLY A 82 -13.26 35.03 -5.57
N SER A 83 -14.58 35.13 -5.64
CA SER A 83 -15.28 36.41 -5.44
C SER A 83 -16.52 36.22 -4.59
N GLY A 84 -16.31 36.29 -3.27
CA GLY A 84 -17.35 36.19 -2.27
C GLY A 84 -16.82 36.55 -0.88
N ALA A 85 -16.66 37.86 -0.64
CA ALA A 85 -16.63 38.53 0.66
C ALA A 85 -15.67 38.02 1.76
N SER A 86 -14.57 38.74 2.01
CA SER A 86 -14.41 39.56 3.24
C SER A 86 -13.02 40.20 3.32
N SER A 87 -13.04 41.45 3.78
CA SER A 87 -12.02 42.48 4.02
C SER A 87 -10.56 42.09 4.30
N GLY A 88 -9.65 42.98 3.86
CA GLY A 88 -8.33 43.19 4.49
C GLY A 88 -7.20 43.18 3.48
N GLY A 89 -6.75 44.36 3.05
CA GLY A 89 -5.86 44.55 1.90
C GLY A 89 -4.45 43.97 2.03
N SER A 90 -3.85 43.73 0.87
CA SER A 90 -2.55 44.32 0.48
C SER A 90 -2.29 43.97 -0.97
N GLU A 91 -1.87 44.96 -1.74
CA GLU A 91 -1.46 44.82 -3.14
C GLU A 91 -0.09 44.13 -3.26
N SER A 92 0.09 43.46 -4.42
CA SER A 92 1.37 43.06 -5.08
C SER A 92 2.12 41.81 -4.58
N PRO A 93 3.04 41.23 -5.38
CA PRO A 93 2.86 40.63 -6.71
C PRO A 93 3.26 39.14 -6.70
N THR A 94 3.10 38.48 -7.84
CA THR A 94 3.40 37.07 -8.19
C THR A 94 4.67 36.50 -7.53
N THR A 95 4.55 36.00 -6.31
CA THR A 95 5.55 35.16 -5.65
C THR A 95 4.92 33.78 -5.47
N VAL A 96 5.67 32.72 -5.79
CA VAL A 96 5.24 31.36 -5.50
C VAL A 96 4.92 31.28 -4.01
N PRO A 97 3.68 30.97 -3.61
CA PRO A 97 3.27 30.96 -2.21
C PRO A 97 4.16 29.99 -1.44
N THR A 98 4.60 30.33 -0.23
CA THR A 98 5.46 29.45 0.57
C THR A 98 4.80 28.08 0.79
N MET A 99 5.62 27.06 1.06
CA MET A 99 5.14 25.68 1.25
C MET A 99 4.03 25.62 2.32
N GLU A 100 4.19 26.38 3.40
CA GLU A 100 3.22 26.50 4.49
C GLU A 100 1.91 27.16 4.05
N GLN A 101 1.98 28.29 3.32
CA GLN A 101 0.80 28.99 2.79
C GLN A 101 0.01 28.11 1.81
N THR A 102 0.73 27.34 0.98
CA THR A 102 0.13 26.43 0.02
C THR A 102 -0.57 25.28 0.73
N LEU A 103 0.05 24.72 1.78
CA LEU A 103 -0.54 23.68 2.61
C LEU A 103 -1.78 24.18 3.36
N GLU A 104 -1.72 25.35 3.97
CA GLU A 104 -2.85 25.96 4.68
C GLU A 104 -4.03 26.21 3.72
N SER A 105 -3.73 26.72 2.51
CA SER A 105 -4.74 26.86 1.45
C SER A 105 -5.35 25.51 1.07
N ILE A 106 -4.56 24.44 0.98
CA ILE A 106 -5.03 23.09 0.69
C ILE A 106 -5.94 22.56 1.80
N ILE A 107 -5.54 22.67 3.07
CA ILE A 107 -6.32 22.20 4.21
C ILE A 107 -7.64 22.96 4.28
N LYS A 108 -7.60 24.29 4.12
CA LYS A 108 -8.79 25.14 4.07
C LYS A 108 -9.73 24.74 2.95
N LYS A 109 -9.20 24.50 1.73
CA LYS A 109 -10.00 24.03 0.58
C LYS A 109 -10.61 22.65 0.80
N LEU A 110 -9.91 21.73 1.48
CA LEU A 110 -10.46 20.42 1.81
C LEU A 110 -11.61 20.55 2.82
N LYS A 111 -11.47 21.41 3.84
CA LYS A 111 -12.55 21.71 4.79
C LYS A 111 -13.75 22.37 4.11
N GLU A 112 -13.51 23.33 3.23
CA GLU A 112 -14.55 23.99 2.46
C GLU A 112 -15.30 23.00 1.56
N LYS A 113 -14.59 22.10 0.87
CA LYS A 113 -15.21 21.01 0.10
C LYS A 113 -16.06 20.04 0.93
N ARG A 114 -15.75 19.85 2.21
CA ARG A 114 -16.61 19.05 3.11
C ARG A 114 -17.86 19.83 3.46
N ARG A 115 -17.72 21.12 3.78
CA ARG A 115 -18.85 22.03 4.08
C ARG A 115 -19.82 22.15 2.90
N ASP A 116 -19.30 22.37 1.69
CA ASP A 116 -20.12 22.57 0.49
C ASP A 116 -20.88 21.29 0.11
N ALA A 117 -20.26 20.12 0.32
CA ALA A 117 -20.89 18.82 0.13
C ALA A 117 -21.74 18.36 1.33
N ARG A 118 -21.84 19.17 2.40
CA ARG A 118 -22.47 18.82 3.69
C ARG A 118 -22.01 17.48 4.29
N ARG A 119 -20.74 17.13 4.07
CA ARG A 119 -20.14 15.88 4.53
C ARG A 119 -19.63 16.01 5.97
N PRO A 120 -19.74 14.96 6.81
CA PRO A 120 -19.16 14.94 8.15
C PRO A 120 -17.63 15.14 8.14
N GLU A 121 -17.08 15.79 9.19
CA GLU A 121 -15.62 15.95 9.35
C GLU A 121 -14.95 14.63 9.82
N GLU A 122 -15.72 13.77 10.48
CA GLU A 122 -15.29 12.47 10.96
C GLU A 122 -15.45 11.40 9.87
N LEU A 123 -14.36 10.71 9.54
CA LEU A 123 -14.32 9.71 8.47
C LEU A 123 -15.20 8.48 8.76
N GLU A 124 -15.58 8.25 10.02
CA GLU A 124 -16.41 7.12 10.44
C GLU A 124 -17.90 7.32 10.13
N LEU A 125 -18.34 8.59 10.05
CA LEU A 125 -19.72 8.96 9.75
C LEU A 125 -19.96 9.14 8.24
N MET A 126 -18.91 9.01 7.44
CA MET A 126 -18.90 9.25 6.02
C MET A 126 -19.30 7.98 5.26
N SER A 127 -20.20 8.09 4.27
CA SER A 127 -20.58 6.96 3.43
C SER A 127 -19.41 6.47 2.57
N ARG A 128 -19.46 5.23 2.08
CA ARG A 128 -18.38 4.67 1.25
C ARG A 128 -18.07 5.53 0.01
N ASP A 129 -19.09 6.10 -0.60
CA ASP A 129 -18.96 6.99 -1.76
C ASP A 129 -18.34 8.33 -1.37
N GLU A 130 -18.77 8.91 -0.24
CA GLU A 130 -18.19 10.14 0.28
C GLU A 130 -16.71 9.97 0.70
N ILE A 131 -16.33 8.80 1.23
CA ILE A 131 -14.93 8.46 1.53
C ILE A 131 -14.13 8.35 0.23
N GLN A 132 -14.74 7.85 -0.85
CA GLN A 132 -14.11 7.81 -2.17
C GLN A 132 -13.92 9.22 -2.76
N GLU A 133 -14.87 10.13 -2.57
CA GLU A 133 -14.72 11.54 -2.94
C GLU A 133 -13.62 12.23 -2.13
N GLU A 134 -13.56 11.97 -0.82
CA GLU A 134 -12.54 12.48 0.07
C GLU A 134 -11.14 12.03 -0.37
N LYS A 135 -11.01 10.76 -0.75
CA LYS A 135 -9.78 10.21 -1.34
C LYS A 135 -9.35 11.01 -2.57
N LEU A 136 -10.27 11.26 -3.51
CA LEU A 136 -9.98 11.99 -4.73
C LEU A 136 -9.62 13.46 -4.44
N ALA A 137 -10.31 14.09 -3.49
CA ALA A 137 -10.03 15.46 -3.09
C ALA A 137 -8.61 15.60 -2.53
N ILE A 138 -8.19 14.69 -1.64
CA ILE A 138 -6.84 14.69 -1.07
C ILE A 138 -5.79 14.38 -2.14
N GLN A 139 -6.02 13.41 -3.02
CA GLN A 139 -5.11 13.10 -4.13
C GLN A 139 -4.90 14.31 -5.04
N LYS A 140 -5.98 15.02 -5.39
CA LYS A 140 -5.91 16.25 -6.20
C LYS A 140 -5.10 17.35 -5.48
N SER A 141 -5.28 17.49 -4.18
CA SER A 141 -4.53 18.44 -3.36
C SER A 141 -3.04 18.09 -3.25
N LEU A 142 -2.69 16.81 -3.04
CA LEU A 142 -1.31 16.33 -3.03
C LEU A 142 -0.61 16.57 -4.37
N LEU A 143 -1.30 16.30 -5.49
CA LEU A 143 -0.76 16.55 -6.82
C LEU A 143 -0.57 18.05 -7.10
N HIS A 144 -1.49 18.90 -6.60
CA HIS A 144 -1.33 20.35 -6.70
C HIS A 144 -0.11 20.85 -5.94
N PHE A 145 0.13 20.30 -4.74
CA PHE A 145 1.33 20.59 -3.96
C PHE A 145 2.60 20.16 -4.70
N GLU A 146 2.64 18.93 -5.23
CA GLU A 146 3.78 18.42 -6.02
C GLU A 146 4.04 19.27 -7.27
N GLY A 147 2.98 19.76 -7.92
CA GLY A 147 3.11 20.62 -9.10
C GLY A 147 3.71 22.00 -8.81
N ILE A 148 3.56 22.54 -7.59
CA ILE A 148 4.11 23.84 -7.20
C ILE A 148 5.48 23.69 -6.54
N HIS A 149 5.60 22.77 -5.57
CA HIS A 149 6.76 22.66 -4.68
C HIS A 149 7.64 21.44 -4.96
N GLY A 150 7.21 20.55 -5.85
CA GLY A 150 7.87 19.26 -6.06
C GLY A 150 7.63 18.29 -4.91
N ARG A 151 8.33 17.15 -4.94
CA ARG A 151 8.22 16.12 -3.90
C ARG A 151 8.86 16.62 -2.59
N PRO A 152 8.18 16.55 -1.44
CA PRO A 152 8.75 16.93 -0.15
C PRO A 152 10.01 16.09 0.17
N SER A 153 11.20 16.66 -0.07
CA SER A 153 12.48 15.99 0.18
C SER A 153 13.08 16.33 1.56
N SER A 154 12.91 17.58 2.00
CA SER A 154 13.35 18.10 3.30
C SER A 154 12.52 17.51 4.46
N LYS A 155 13.17 17.35 5.63
CA LYS A 155 12.50 16.90 6.86
C LYS A 155 11.36 17.82 7.26
N ILE A 156 11.57 19.13 7.16
CA ILE A 156 10.57 20.15 7.50
C ILE A 156 9.35 20.05 6.57
N SER A 157 9.57 19.93 5.26
CA SER A 157 8.46 19.80 4.31
C SER A 157 7.71 18.47 4.44
N LYS A 158 8.40 17.38 4.79
CA LYS A 158 7.77 16.09 5.11
C LYS A 158 6.90 16.17 6.35
N ASP A 159 7.39 16.81 7.41
CA ASP A 159 6.63 16.96 8.65
C ASP A 159 5.44 17.91 8.48
N LEU A 160 5.58 18.98 7.69
CA LEU A 160 4.46 19.85 7.30
C LEU A 160 3.38 19.08 6.52
N MET A 161 3.76 18.22 5.57
CA MET A 161 2.79 17.44 4.77
C MET A 161 2.20 16.22 5.50
N ARG A 162 2.78 15.83 6.64
CA ARG A 162 2.39 14.64 7.42
C ARG A 162 0.90 14.56 7.74
N PRO A 163 0.18 15.64 8.13
CA PRO A 163 -1.26 15.57 8.39
C PRO A 163 -2.07 15.14 7.16
N LEU A 164 -1.73 15.64 5.96
CA LEU A 164 -2.40 15.24 4.73
C LEU A 164 -2.10 13.79 4.34
N TYR A 165 -0.86 13.34 4.51
CA TYR A 165 -0.50 11.94 4.25
C TYR A 165 -1.21 10.98 5.21
N ASN A 166 -1.29 11.33 6.49
CA ASN A 166 -2.00 10.54 7.49
C ASN A 166 -3.51 10.46 7.17
N HIS A 167 -4.12 11.60 6.82
CA HIS A 167 -5.53 11.67 6.44
C HIS A 167 -5.82 10.78 5.21
N TYR A 168 -4.98 10.87 4.17
CA TYR A 168 -5.10 9.99 2.99
C TYR A 168 -4.97 8.50 3.32
N ARG A 169 -4.03 8.12 4.19
CA ARG A 169 -3.85 6.73 4.63
C ARG A 169 -5.08 6.20 5.36
N LEU A 170 -5.69 7.03 6.22
CA LEU A 170 -6.90 6.66 6.96
C LEU A 170 -8.08 6.46 6.00
N VAL A 171 -8.30 7.40 5.08
CA VAL A 171 -9.31 7.29 4.01
C VAL A 171 -9.10 6.01 3.17
N LYS A 172 -7.85 5.70 2.80
CA LYS A 172 -7.52 4.47 2.07
C LYS A 172 -7.85 3.22 2.88
N ARG A 173 -7.60 3.23 4.20
CA ARG A 173 -7.93 2.12 5.11
C ARG A 173 -9.44 1.90 5.21
N MET A 174 -10.24 2.96 5.30
CA MET A 174 -11.70 2.87 5.34
C MET A 174 -12.28 2.24 4.06
N LEU A 175 -11.72 2.56 2.89
CA LEU A 175 -12.14 1.95 1.61
C LEU A 175 -11.68 0.49 1.45
N ALA A 176 -10.57 0.12 2.08
CA ALA A 176 -10.06 -1.25 2.08
C ALA A 176 -10.89 -2.19 2.98
N LYS A 177 -11.59 -1.63 3.98
CA LYS A 177 -12.51 -2.41 4.80
C LYS A 177 -13.71 -2.82 3.94
N PRO A 178 -14.05 -4.12 3.82
CA PRO A 178 -15.27 -4.52 3.13
C PRO A 178 -16.47 -3.88 3.82
N ALA A 179 -17.46 -3.42 3.05
CA ALA A 179 -18.73 -2.97 3.62
C ALA A 179 -19.26 -4.12 4.48
N SER A 180 -19.25 -3.94 5.80
CA SER A 180 -19.65 -4.96 6.74
C SER A 180 -21.12 -5.30 6.48
N PRO A 181 -21.49 -6.57 6.21
CA PRO A 181 -22.89 -6.97 6.03
C PRO A 181 -23.68 -6.98 7.36
N ARG A 182 -23.33 -6.11 8.31
CA ARG A 182 -23.95 -6.06 9.65
C ARG A 182 -25.08 -5.03 9.81
N ASP A 183 -25.42 -4.30 8.74
CA ASP A 183 -26.55 -3.35 8.75
C ASP A 183 -27.85 -3.95 8.21
N THR A 184 -28.02 -5.28 8.28
CA THR A 184 -29.35 -5.91 8.17
C THR A 184 -29.72 -6.52 9.51
N THR A 185 -30.57 -5.82 10.25
CA THR A 185 -31.12 -6.19 11.56
C THR A 185 -32.14 -7.32 11.49
N GLU A 186 -31.98 -8.31 10.61
CA GLU A 186 -32.89 -9.46 10.52
C GLU A 186 -32.10 -10.72 10.17
N LEU A 187 -31.73 -11.49 11.21
CA LEU A 187 -31.36 -12.89 11.03
C LEU A 187 -32.63 -13.64 10.63
N GLN A 188 -32.70 -14.13 9.38
CA GLN A 188 -33.75 -15.07 8.97
C GLN A 188 -33.66 -16.34 9.81
N THR A 189 -34.77 -16.72 10.44
CA THR A 189 -34.93 -17.96 11.18
C THR A 189 -34.83 -19.16 10.23
N VAL A 190 -33.87 -20.04 10.48
CA VAL A 190 -33.74 -21.33 9.78
C VAL A 190 -34.79 -22.29 10.37
N PRO A 191 -35.77 -22.79 9.59
CA PRO A 191 -36.70 -23.80 10.08
C PRO A 191 -35.95 -25.12 10.30
N GLU A 192 -36.06 -25.69 11.51
CA GLU A 192 -35.19 -26.77 12.02
C GLU A 192 -35.49 -28.16 11.42
N ASP A 193 -36.55 -28.32 10.61
CA ASP A 193 -37.13 -29.64 10.28
C ASP A 193 -37.13 -30.06 8.79
N GLN A 194 -36.23 -29.55 7.93
CA GLN A 194 -36.06 -30.14 6.58
C GLN A 194 -34.60 -30.46 6.22
N PRO A 195 -34.31 -31.70 5.78
CA PRO A 195 -32.98 -32.06 5.30
C PRO A 195 -32.70 -31.42 3.92
N PHE A 196 -31.57 -30.74 3.84
CA PHE A 196 -31.08 -30.03 2.65
C PHE A 196 -30.53 -31.01 1.58
N GLU A 197 -31.15 -31.05 0.40
CA GLU A 197 -30.70 -31.86 -0.74
C GLU A 197 -29.65 -31.13 -1.61
N LEU A 198 -28.50 -31.78 -1.84
CA LEU A 198 -27.44 -31.32 -2.76
C LEU A 198 -27.41 -32.18 -4.02
N THR A 199 -27.89 -31.64 -5.14
CA THR A 199 -27.79 -32.25 -6.48
C THR A 199 -26.40 -31.99 -7.10
N ALA A 200 -25.72 -33.02 -7.62
CA ALA A 200 -24.42 -32.92 -8.28
C ALA A 200 -24.41 -33.50 -9.71
N GLY A 201 -23.94 -32.70 -10.68
CA GLY A 201 -23.56 -33.05 -12.08
C GLY A 201 -24.17 -32.07 -13.09
N VAL A 202 -23.48 -31.31 -13.95
CA VAL A 202 -22.18 -31.47 -14.65
C VAL A 202 -21.53 -30.10 -14.97
N SER A 203 -20.25 -29.98 -14.63
CA SER A 203 -19.13 -29.20 -15.23
C SER A 203 -19.26 -27.71 -15.62
N THR A 204 -18.75 -26.82 -14.75
CA THR A 204 -17.48 -26.09 -14.99
C THR A 204 -16.79 -25.78 -13.66
N SER A 205 -15.49 -26.05 -13.61
CA SER A 205 -14.51 -26.02 -12.51
C SER A 205 -14.77 -25.10 -11.29
N ALA A 206 -15.19 -25.70 -10.16
CA ALA A 206 -14.72 -25.38 -8.80
C ALA A 206 -15.21 -26.46 -7.81
N ARG A 207 -14.30 -27.12 -7.08
CA ARG A 207 -14.64 -28.09 -6.02
C ARG A 207 -14.71 -27.40 -4.64
N PRO A 208 -15.80 -27.52 -3.86
CA PRO A 208 -15.80 -27.24 -2.44
C PRO A 208 -15.46 -28.50 -1.65
N LEU A 209 -14.31 -28.52 -0.98
CA LEU A 209 -13.83 -29.61 -0.11
C LEU A 209 -14.21 -29.32 1.34
N TRP A 210 -15.44 -29.60 1.75
CA TRP A 210 -15.88 -29.51 3.15
C TRP A 210 -15.88 -30.89 3.82
N LYS A 211 -14.71 -31.53 3.89
CA LYS A 211 -14.44 -32.60 4.86
C LYS A 211 -12.98 -32.50 5.27
N LYS A 212 -12.71 -31.74 6.34
CA LYS A 212 -11.59 -31.96 7.25
C LYS A 212 -11.90 -31.29 8.58
N THR A 213 -11.90 -32.14 9.59
CA THR A 213 -11.89 -31.95 11.04
C THR A 213 -11.41 -30.58 11.51
N VAL A 214 -12.19 -30.02 12.43
CA VAL A 214 -11.93 -28.83 13.24
C VAL A 214 -10.51 -28.89 13.84
N HIS A 215 -9.65 -27.96 13.42
CA HIS A 215 -8.52 -27.48 14.20
C HIS A 215 -8.76 -25.98 14.40
N VAL A 216 -8.95 -25.55 15.64
CA VAL A 216 -9.11 -24.14 16.00
C VAL A 216 -7.77 -23.42 15.79
N PRO A 217 -7.67 -22.44 14.87
CA PRO A 217 -6.51 -21.57 14.77
C PRO A 217 -6.86 -20.23 15.44
N THR A 218 -6.20 -19.98 16.56
CA THR A 218 -6.17 -18.68 17.23
C THR A 218 -5.61 -17.63 16.28
N ALA A 219 -6.28 -16.49 16.23
CA ALA A 219 -6.10 -15.38 15.29
C ALA A 219 -4.63 -14.98 15.03
N GLU A 220 -4.18 -15.16 13.79
CA GLU A 220 -3.09 -14.38 13.22
C GLU A 220 -3.68 -13.05 12.70
N MET A 221 -3.35 -11.94 13.37
CA MET A 221 -3.53 -10.61 12.81
C MET A 221 -2.25 -10.21 12.09
N GLU A 222 -2.34 -10.21 10.76
CA GLU A 222 -1.43 -9.52 9.88
C GLU A 222 -1.68 -8.02 9.99
N ASP A 223 -0.71 -7.29 10.53
CA ASP A 223 -0.58 -5.85 10.30
C ASP A 223 0.65 -5.58 9.43
N ASP A 224 0.33 -5.12 8.23
CA ASP A 224 1.20 -4.49 7.24
C ASP A 224 1.78 -3.16 7.74
N GLU A 225 3.09 -2.98 7.62
CA GLU A 225 3.70 -1.67 7.36
C GLU A 225 4.82 -1.81 6.31
N ASN A 226 4.42 -1.68 5.05
CA ASN A 226 4.99 -0.75 4.08
C ASN A 226 6.48 -0.92 3.69
N PHE A 227 6.75 -1.89 2.82
CA PHE A 227 7.93 -1.91 1.94
C PHE A 227 7.58 -1.24 0.60
N ASP A 228 8.26 -0.13 0.29
CA ASP A 228 8.26 0.48 -1.04
C ASP A 228 9.67 0.31 -1.62
N THR A 229 9.84 -0.62 -2.56
CA THR A 229 10.69 -0.41 -3.73
C THR A 229 10.19 -1.25 -4.89
N VAL A 230 9.63 -0.56 -5.89
CA VAL A 230 9.78 -0.75 -7.33
C VAL A 230 10.39 -2.08 -7.81
N ALA A 231 9.63 -2.74 -8.67
CA ALA A 231 10.08 -3.86 -9.49
C ALA A 231 11.21 -3.45 -10.44
N ASP A 232 12.26 -4.28 -10.49
CA ASP A 232 12.81 -4.68 -11.78
C ASP A 232 13.04 -6.19 -11.77
N PHE A 233 12.60 -6.80 -12.85
CA PHE A 233 12.42 -8.22 -13.07
C PHE A 233 13.54 -8.68 -14.00
N SER A 234 14.36 -9.65 -13.55
CA SER A 234 15.23 -10.43 -14.44
C SER A 234 15.59 -11.78 -13.80
N VAL A 235 14.91 -12.83 -14.29
CA VAL A 235 15.44 -14.15 -14.74
C VAL A 235 16.70 -14.66 -14.02
N THR A 236 16.67 -15.75 -13.24
CA THR A 236 16.79 -17.13 -13.75
C THR A 236 16.28 -18.19 -12.76
N ARG A 237 15.65 -19.22 -13.33
CA ARG A 237 15.47 -20.59 -12.81
C ARG A 237 16.73 -21.10 -12.06
N ASP A 238 16.55 -21.60 -10.84
CA ASP A 238 16.75 -23.03 -10.55
C ASP A 238 16.14 -23.38 -9.18
N LEU A 239 15.28 -24.40 -9.15
CA LEU A 239 14.62 -24.90 -7.95
C LEU A 239 14.69 -26.42 -7.98
N VAL A 240 15.84 -26.98 -7.62
CA VAL A 240 16.03 -28.41 -7.39
C VAL A 240 17.04 -28.58 -6.25
N LEU A 241 16.84 -29.63 -5.43
CA LEU A 241 17.69 -30.13 -4.33
C LEU A 241 17.43 -29.36 -3.01
N THR A 242 16.85 -29.93 -1.95
CA THR A 242 17.06 -31.27 -1.39
C THR A 242 15.82 -31.72 -0.59
N ARG A 243 15.19 -32.78 -1.07
CA ARG A 243 14.37 -33.69 -0.27
C ARG A 243 15.08 -35.02 -0.41
N ASP A 244 15.66 -35.52 0.67
CA ASP A 244 15.69 -36.96 0.94
C ASP A 244 16.33 -37.33 2.28
N THR A 245 15.59 -38.21 2.97
CA THR A 245 16.03 -39.24 3.94
C THR A 245 16.62 -38.73 5.27
N ILE A 246 16.17 -39.16 6.43
CA ILE A 246 16.23 -40.54 6.93
C ILE A 246 15.04 -40.82 7.87
N LYS A 247 14.48 -42.02 7.71
CA LYS A 247 13.39 -42.58 8.52
C LYS A 247 13.90 -43.88 9.17
N VAL A 248 13.59 -44.05 10.47
CA VAL A 248 13.48 -45.31 11.26
C VAL A 248 14.84 -46.00 11.55
N SER A 249 15.21 -46.39 12.78
CA SER A 249 14.52 -47.41 13.59
C SER A 249 15.04 -47.50 15.04
N SER A 250 14.15 -47.99 15.88
CA SER A 250 14.28 -48.45 17.27
C SER A 250 15.25 -49.62 17.51
N ALA A 251 15.94 -49.63 18.66
CA ALA A 251 16.13 -50.80 19.53
C ALA A 251 16.78 -50.40 20.87
N ALA A 252 16.36 -51.05 21.96
CA ALA A 252 16.83 -50.88 23.32
C ALA A 252 18.13 -51.66 23.61
N THR A 253 18.92 -51.25 24.62
CA THR A 253 19.45 -52.06 25.75
C THR A 253 20.46 -51.30 26.63
N SER A 254 20.21 -51.32 27.94
CA SER A 254 21.10 -51.42 29.14
C SER A 254 22.47 -50.71 29.26
N ALA A 255 22.55 -49.90 30.33
CA ALA A 255 23.56 -49.87 31.43
C ALA A 255 25.07 -49.61 31.18
N GLY A 256 25.59 -48.57 31.87
CA GLY A 256 26.83 -48.67 32.66
C GLY A 256 28.05 -47.80 32.27
N SER A 257 28.47 -46.92 33.20
CA SER A 257 29.85 -46.45 33.47
C SER A 257 30.47 -45.26 32.69
N GLY A 258 30.34 -44.06 33.27
CA GLY A 258 31.42 -43.19 33.78
C GLY A 258 32.68 -42.84 32.95
N SER A 259 32.77 -41.60 32.46
CA SER A 259 33.79 -40.58 32.82
C SER A 259 33.81 -39.39 31.83
N PRO A 260 34.24 -38.18 32.24
CA PRO A 260 33.74 -36.92 31.68
C PRO A 260 34.74 -36.22 30.75
N LYS A 261 34.29 -35.72 29.57
CA LYS A 261 35.03 -34.70 28.80
C LYS A 261 34.10 -33.71 28.09
N SER A 262 34.46 -32.44 28.27
CA SER A 262 34.14 -31.26 27.46
C SER A 262 32.65 -30.96 27.21
N ARG A 263 32.11 -30.23 28.19
CA ARG A 263 30.94 -29.34 28.12
C ARG A 263 31.12 -28.33 26.97
N LEU A 264 30.52 -28.59 25.82
CA LEU A 264 30.15 -27.56 24.86
C LEU A 264 28.92 -26.84 25.43
N MET A 265 29.06 -25.56 25.76
CA MET A 265 27.98 -24.74 26.28
C MET A 265 26.98 -24.47 25.15
N SER A 266 25.88 -25.23 25.18
CA SER A 266 24.63 -24.89 24.53
C SER A 266 24.11 -23.59 25.16
N THR A 267 24.25 -22.47 24.46
CA THR A 267 23.64 -21.17 24.81
C THR A 267 22.15 -21.10 24.44
N GLY A 268 21.50 -22.24 24.20
CA GLY A 268 20.07 -22.33 23.87
C GLY A 268 19.14 -22.54 25.07
N GLU A 269 19.63 -22.98 26.23
CA GLU A 269 18.78 -23.36 27.37
C GLU A 269 18.46 -22.19 28.33
N SER A 270 19.22 -21.09 28.27
CA SER A 270 19.03 -19.96 29.18
C SER A 270 17.80 -19.10 28.85
N SER A 271 17.45 -18.94 27.56
CA SER A 271 16.31 -18.11 27.15
C SER A 271 14.96 -18.74 27.46
N ILE A 272 14.84 -20.07 27.37
CA ILE A 272 13.59 -20.79 27.65
C ILE A 272 13.24 -20.69 29.15
N ASN A 273 14.25 -20.72 30.01
CA ASN A 273 14.05 -20.58 31.46
C ASN A 273 13.61 -19.16 31.87
N GLN A 274 14.05 -18.11 31.17
CA GLN A 274 13.57 -16.74 31.44
C GLN A 274 12.13 -16.51 30.94
N GLU A 275 11.72 -17.20 29.88
CA GLU A 275 10.35 -17.14 29.36
C GLU A 275 9.34 -17.84 30.28
N ALA A 276 9.73 -18.95 30.92
CA ALA A 276 8.91 -19.62 31.93
C ALA A 276 8.64 -18.74 33.17
N THR A 277 9.63 -17.93 33.57
CA THR A 277 9.51 -16.99 34.69
C THR A 277 8.51 -15.85 34.44
N LEU A 278 8.19 -15.53 33.17
CA LEU A 278 7.26 -14.44 32.84
C LEU A 278 5.81 -14.75 33.28
N HIS A 279 5.43 -16.01 33.37
CA HIS A 279 4.08 -16.41 33.77
C HIS A 279 3.79 -16.23 35.27
N GLU A 280 4.83 -16.11 36.09
CA GLU A 280 4.74 -15.97 37.55
C GLU A 280 4.88 -14.50 38.02
N MET A 281 5.24 -13.59 37.10
CA MET A 281 5.45 -12.18 37.42
C MET A 281 4.14 -11.43 37.66
N THR A 282 4.15 -10.52 38.63
CA THR A 282 2.99 -9.67 38.93
C THR A 282 2.72 -8.68 37.79
N ILE A 283 1.47 -8.23 37.64
CA ILE A 283 1.05 -7.25 36.63
C ILE A 283 1.98 -6.01 36.54
N PRO A 284 2.36 -5.33 37.64
CA PRO A 284 3.28 -4.19 37.54
C PRO A 284 4.67 -4.57 37.03
N GLN A 285 5.18 -5.76 37.40
CA GLN A 285 6.47 -6.26 36.91
C GLN A 285 6.40 -6.62 35.42
N LEU A 286 5.29 -7.18 34.94
CA LEU A 286 5.05 -7.42 33.51
C LEU A 286 5.01 -6.12 32.69
N GLN A 287 4.40 -5.07 33.24
CA GLN A 287 4.40 -3.74 32.60
C GLN A 287 5.80 -3.13 32.54
N GLU A 288 6.58 -3.24 33.62
CA GLU A 288 7.97 -2.79 33.63
C GLU A 288 8.81 -3.53 32.59
N GLU A 289 8.71 -4.86 32.55
CA GLU A 289 9.45 -5.69 31.59
C GLU A 289 9.05 -5.40 30.14
N LEU A 290 7.77 -5.08 29.91
CA LEU A 290 7.30 -4.64 28.61
C LEU A 290 7.95 -3.31 28.20
N THR A 291 8.06 -2.34 29.11
CA THR A 291 8.75 -1.07 28.78
C THR A 291 10.23 -1.29 28.48
N LYS A 292 10.93 -2.15 29.25
CA LYS A 292 12.33 -2.53 29.00
C LYS A 292 12.49 -3.19 27.64
N THR A 293 11.66 -4.19 27.35
CA THR A 293 11.65 -4.92 26.06
C THR A 293 11.35 -3.99 24.87
N ARG A 294 10.49 -2.96 25.05
CA ARG A 294 10.25 -1.92 24.01
C ARG A 294 11.48 -1.07 23.73
N VAL A 295 12.21 -0.68 24.77
CA VAL A 295 13.44 0.12 24.63
C VAL A 295 14.52 -0.70 23.95
N GLU A 296 14.71 -1.96 24.36
CA GLU A 296 15.66 -2.90 23.75
C GLU A 296 15.35 -3.13 22.26
N LYS A 297 14.08 -3.40 21.92
CA LYS A 297 13.62 -3.51 20.52
C LYS A 297 13.95 -2.25 19.71
N ARG A 298 13.83 -1.07 20.31
CA ARG A 298 14.13 0.20 19.65
C ARG A 298 15.65 0.38 19.44
N LYS A 299 16.48 -0.03 20.40
CA LYS A 299 17.95 -0.03 20.29
C LYS A 299 18.42 -0.95 19.17
N LEU A 300 17.97 -2.21 19.16
CA LEU A 300 18.30 -3.18 18.11
C LEU A 300 17.86 -2.68 16.72
N ARG A 301 16.64 -2.13 16.60
CA ARG A 301 16.21 -1.49 15.34
C ARG A 301 17.09 -0.33 14.89
N LYS A 302 17.73 0.38 15.81
CA LYS A 302 18.65 1.47 15.48
C LYS A 302 19.95 0.90 14.94
N ILE A 303 20.55 -0.06 15.66
CA ILE A 303 21.79 -0.75 15.26
C ILE A 303 21.65 -1.37 13.86
N LEU A 304 20.56 -2.12 13.63
CA LEU A 304 20.30 -2.75 12.33
C LEU A 304 20.19 -1.72 11.18
N ARG A 305 19.58 -0.56 11.45
CA ARG A 305 19.44 0.51 10.44
C ARG A 305 20.71 1.30 10.21
N ASP A 306 21.46 1.57 11.28
CA ASP A 306 22.74 2.29 11.20
C ASP A 306 23.72 1.46 10.37
N PHE A 307 23.77 0.13 10.57
CA PHE A 307 24.54 -0.79 9.74
C PHE A 307 24.10 -0.79 8.27
N GLU A 308 22.80 -0.90 7.97
CA GLU A 308 22.31 -0.89 6.59
C GLU A 308 22.64 0.41 5.85
N ASN A 309 22.56 1.54 6.56
CA ASN A 309 22.89 2.86 6.02
C ASN A 309 24.40 3.02 5.79
N GLU A 310 25.22 2.60 6.76
CA GLU A 310 26.68 2.63 6.64
C GLU A 310 27.15 1.73 5.51
N PHE A 311 26.62 0.51 5.43
CA PHE A 311 26.91 -0.44 4.36
C PHE A 311 26.53 0.13 2.99
N LEU A 312 25.36 0.74 2.86
CA LEU A 312 24.94 1.38 1.61
C LEU A 312 25.86 2.55 1.25
N SER A 313 26.29 3.34 2.23
CA SER A 313 27.17 4.49 2.02
C SER A 313 28.59 4.08 1.63
N GLN A 314 29.12 2.99 2.19
CA GLN A 314 30.48 2.51 1.91
C GLN A 314 30.55 1.69 0.62
N ASN A 315 29.57 0.81 0.39
CA ASN A 315 29.62 -0.18 -0.69
C ASN A 315 28.76 0.20 -1.90
N GLY A 316 27.94 1.26 -1.82
CA GLY A 316 27.06 1.71 -2.90
C GLY A 316 25.96 0.71 -3.29
N ARG A 317 25.83 -0.40 -2.55
CA ARG A 317 24.85 -1.47 -2.77
C ARG A 317 24.14 -1.84 -1.49
N LYS A 318 22.97 -2.47 -1.60
CA LYS A 318 22.24 -3.01 -0.43
C LYS A 318 22.93 -4.25 0.13
N VAL A 319 22.74 -4.47 1.44
CA VAL A 319 23.22 -5.64 2.21
C VAL A 319 22.64 -6.93 1.61
N GLN A 320 23.49 -7.88 1.21
CA GLN A 320 23.09 -9.22 0.73
C GLN A 320 23.17 -10.25 1.88
N LYS A 321 22.89 -11.53 1.61
CA LYS A 321 22.77 -12.55 2.68
C LYS A 321 24.12 -12.81 3.37
N GLU A 322 25.19 -12.72 2.61
CA GLU A 322 26.58 -12.94 2.99
C GLU A 322 27.08 -11.79 3.88
N ASP A 323 26.61 -10.57 3.62
CA ASP A 323 26.97 -9.37 4.36
C ASP A 323 26.25 -9.25 5.72
N LYS A 324 25.28 -10.12 6.01
CA LYS A 324 24.54 -10.15 7.28
C LYS A 324 25.27 -10.89 8.40
N ILE A 325 26.34 -11.62 8.08
CA ILE A 325 27.09 -12.43 9.05
C ILE A 325 27.57 -11.59 10.26
N PRO A 326 28.14 -10.39 10.09
CA PRO A 326 28.56 -9.56 11.22
C PRO A 326 27.41 -9.08 12.10
N LEU A 327 26.19 -9.05 11.58
CA LEU A 327 24.98 -8.54 12.25
C LEU A 327 24.05 -9.67 12.73
N GLN A 328 24.51 -10.92 12.61
CA GLN A 328 23.71 -12.11 12.87
C GLN A 328 23.21 -12.17 14.32
N GLU A 329 24.03 -11.78 15.29
CA GLU A 329 23.68 -11.74 16.71
C GLU A 329 22.57 -10.71 16.97
N ASP A 330 22.76 -9.46 16.53
CA ASP A 330 21.75 -8.40 16.66
C ASP A 330 20.42 -8.76 15.98
N TYR A 331 20.47 -9.45 14.84
CA TYR A 331 19.28 -9.94 14.15
C TYR A 331 18.55 -11.04 14.94
N GLN A 332 19.29 -11.95 15.56
CA GLN A 332 18.73 -13.00 16.41
C GLN A 332 18.12 -12.40 17.68
N GLU A 333 18.82 -11.48 18.34
CA GLU A 333 18.32 -10.76 19.50
C GLU A 333 17.06 -9.98 19.16
N TYR A 334 17.03 -9.25 18.04
CA TYR A 334 15.83 -8.53 17.61
C TYR A 334 14.63 -9.46 17.41
N LYS A 335 14.85 -10.65 16.87
CA LYS A 335 13.82 -11.67 16.69
C LYS A 335 13.32 -12.20 18.03
N GLN A 336 14.22 -12.49 18.97
CA GLN A 336 13.88 -12.93 20.33
C GLN A 336 13.11 -11.85 21.09
N VAL A 337 13.60 -10.61 21.11
CA VAL A 337 12.92 -9.46 21.73
C VAL A 337 11.55 -9.20 21.11
N LYS A 338 11.39 -9.39 19.79
CA LYS A 338 10.08 -9.30 19.12
C LYS A 338 9.11 -10.38 19.59
N ALA A 339 9.58 -11.62 19.78
CA ALA A 339 8.77 -12.71 20.31
C ALA A 339 8.40 -12.45 21.79
N ARG A 340 9.37 -12.06 22.61
CA ARG A 340 9.18 -11.69 24.02
C ARG A 340 8.17 -10.56 24.21
N LEU A 341 8.21 -9.53 23.36
CA LEU A 341 7.22 -8.44 23.37
C LEU A 341 5.80 -8.96 23.13
N ARG A 342 5.61 -9.86 22.17
CA ARG A 342 4.30 -10.45 21.86
C ARG A 342 3.79 -11.27 23.04
N LEU A 343 4.66 -12.05 23.68
CA LEU A 343 4.32 -12.83 24.87
C LEU A 343 3.89 -11.92 26.03
N LEU A 344 4.66 -10.86 26.33
CA LEU A 344 4.32 -9.88 27.37
C LEU A 344 2.99 -9.18 27.11
N GLU A 345 2.72 -8.79 25.85
CA GLU A 345 1.45 -8.18 25.45
C GLU A 345 0.28 -9.17 25.62
N ALA A 346 0.45 -10.42 25.20
CA ALA A 346 -0.57 -11.47 25.36
C ALA A 346 -0.86 -11.79 26.84
N LEU A 347 0.17 -11.85 27.69
CA LEU A 347 0.01 -12.08 29.12
C LEU A 347 -0.78 -10.95 29.79
N LEU A 348 -0.44 -9.70 29.50
CA LEU A 348 -1.19 -8.55 30.02
C LEU A 348 -2.64 -8.54 29.54
N SER A 349 -2.90 -8.87 28.27
CA SER A 349 -4.27 -9.00 27.76
C SER A 349 -5.06 -10.10 28.49
N LYS A 350 -4.43 -11.24 28.79
CA LYS A 350 -5.07 -12.31 29.58
C LYS A 350 -5.39 -11.86 31.01
N TYR A 351 -4.48 -11.15 31.68
CA TYR A 351 -4.75 -10.60 33.02
C TYR A 351 -5.87 -9.55 33.03
N GLN A 352 -5.98 -8.73 31.97
CA GLN A 352 -7.07 -7.78 31.82
C GLN A 352 -8.43 -8.48 31.65
N GLN A 353 -8.46 -9.59 30.90
CA GLN A 353 -9.67 -10.40 30.71
C GLN A 353 -10.10 -11.17 31.96
N GLN A 354 -9.17 -11.53 32.85
CA GLN A 354 -9.48 -12.19 34.14
C GLN A 354 -10.02 -11.23 35.21
N LYS A 355 -9.87 -9.92 35.01
CA LYS A 355 -10.29 -8.88 35.96
C LYS A 355 -11.64 -8.24 35.59
N LEU A 356 -12.12 -8.50 34.38
CA LEU A 356 -13.48 -8.23 33.89
C LEU A 356 -14.37 -9.43 34.19
#